data_AF-A0A1U8NSS0-F1
#
_entry.id   AF-A0A1U8NSS0-F1
#
_cell.length_a   1.000
_cell.length_b   1.000
_cell.length_c   1.000
_cell.angle_alpha   90.00
_cell.angle_beta   90.00
_cell.angle_gamma   90.00
#
_symmetry.space_group_name_H-M   'P 1'
#
loop_
_entity.id
_entity.type
_entity.pdbx_description
1 polymer ?
#
loop_
_entity_poly.entity_id
_entity_poly.type
_entity_poly.pdbx_seq_one_letter_code
_entity_poly.pdbx_strand_id
1 'polypeptide(L)'
;MAATARTVCAAASMIPIIADADTGGGNALNVQRTVRDFIAAGAAGCFLEDQAWPKKCGHMRGKQAGADACFVEAPRNDDELKEIGRHTKGYRVCNMIEGGVTPLHTPEELRAMGFHLIVHPLTALYASARALVDVLKNLKENGTTRDHLHKMATFEEFNQLVKLDSWFELEALYSNQKSPMRVKS
;
A
#
# COMPACT_ATOMS: atom_id res chain seq x y z
N MET A 1 -11.59 -4.68 -5.73
CA MET A 1 -10.79 -4.63 -4.49
C MET A 1 -10.32 -6.02 -4.04
N ALA A 2 -11.20 -6.96 -3.68
CA ALA A 2 -10.79 -8.27 -3.15
C ALA A 2 -9.90 -9.11 -4.10
N ALA A 3 -10.15 -9.07 -5.42
CA ALA A 3 -9.31 -9.75 -6.41
C ALA A 3 -7.86 -9.19 -6.40
N THR A 4 -7.71 -7.87 -6.42
CA THR A 4 -6.41 -7.20 -6.30
C THR A 4 -5.73 -7.54 -4.98
N ALA A 5 -6.46 -7.48 -3.86
CA ALA A 5 -5.93 -7.84 -2.55
C ALA A 5 -5.39 -9.27 -2.54
N ARG A 6 -6.10 -10.23 -3.14
CA ARG A 6 -5.65 -11.62 -3.25
C ARG A 6 -4.32 -11.74 -4.01
N THR A 7 -4.18 -11.05 -5.14
CA THR A 7 -2.91 -11.04 -5.90
C THR A 7 -1.77 -10.47 -5.08
N VAL A 8 -1.99 -9.33 -4.40
CA VAL A 8 -0.96 -8.68 -3.57
C VAL A 8 -0.57 -9.55 -2.37
N CYS A 9 -1.55 -10.10 -1.65
CA CYS A 9 -1.29 -10.96 -0.49
C CYS A 9 -0.56 -12.24 -0.89
N ALA A 10 -0.87 -12.84 -2.05
CA ALA A 10 -0.16 -14.00 -2.55
C ALA A 10 1.28 -13.68 -2.95
N ALA A 11 1.51 -12.52 -3.59
CA ALA A 11 2.85 -12.09 -4.01
C ALA A 11 3.75 -11.66 -2.83
N ALA A 12 3.15 -11.11 -1.77
CA ALA A 12 3.85 -10.57 -0.60
C ALA A 12 3.39 -11.26 0.70
N SER A 13 3.39 -12.59 0.72
CA SER A 13 2.81 -13.41 1.79
C SER A 13 3.34 -13.18 3.21
N MET A 14 4.52 -12.57 3.34
CA MET A 14 5.14 -12.25 4.63
C MET A 14 4.82 -10.83 5.13
N ILE A 15 4.18 -10.00 4.31
CA ILE A 15 3.86 -8.61 4.64
C ILE A 15 2.38 -8.53 5.01
N PRO A 16 2.01 -8.05 6.22
CA PRO A 16 0.62 -7.81 6.57
C PRO A 16 0.00 -6.75 5.66
N ILE A 17 -0.93 -7.14 4.79
CA ILE A 17 -1.60 -6.22 3.87
C ILE A 17 -2.85 -5.63 4.52
N ILE A 18 -2.94 -4.30 4.54
CA ILE A 18 -4.16 -3.57 4.90
C ILE A 18 -4.77 -3.03 3.61
N ALA A 19 -6.05 -3.36 3.37
CA ALA A 19 -6.77 -2.94 2.17
C ALA A 19 -7.60 -1.68 2.42
N ASP A 20 -7.72 -0.82 1.42
CA ASP A 20 -8.77 0.20 1.40
C ASP A 20 -10.09 -0.43 0.97
N ALA A 21 -11.15 -0.24 1.76
CA ALA A 21 -12.48 -0.78 1.50
C ALA A 21 -13.50 0.30 1.11
N ASP A 22 -13.09 1.56 0.98
CA ASP A 22 -14.00 2.70 0.80
C ASP A 22 -15.12 2.69 1.86
N THR A 23 -16.38 2.82 1.41
CA THR A 23 -17.62 2.72 2.20
C THR A 23 -17.97 1.28 2.64
N GLY A 24 -17.19 0.29 2.22
CA GLY A 24 -17.51 -1.13 2.33
C GLY A 24 -18.55 -1.64 1.33
N GLY A 25 -18.92 -0.83 0.32
CA GLY A 25 -19.69 -1.27 -0.84
C GLY A 25 -21.21 -1.22 -0.67
N GLY A 26 -21.74 -0.45 0.28
CA GLY A 26 -23.17 -0.24 0.45
C GLY A 26 -23.62 -0.28 1.91
N ASN A 27 -24.61 -1.13 2.21
CA ASN A 27 -25.14 -1.27 3.56
C ASN A 27 -24.33 -2.27 4.40
N ALA A 28 -24.76 -2.52 5.64
CA ALA A 28 -24.09 -3.44 6.56
C ALA A 28 -23.86 -4.86 6.01
N LEU A 29 -24.76 -5.40 5.18
CA LEU A 29 -24.57 -6.71 4.55
C LEU A 29 -23.46 -6.68 3.49
N ASN A 30 -23.38 -5.58 2.73
CA ASN A 30 -22.28 -5.36 1.78
C ASN A 30 -20.95 -5.25 2.54
N VAL A 31 -20.90 -4.48 3.63
CA VAL A 31 -19.70 -4.35 4.47
C VAL A 31 -19.26 -5.73 5.00
N GLN A 32 -20.18 -6.52 5.56
CA GLN A 32 -19.86 -7.86 6.04
C GLN A 32 -19.30 -8.77 4.95
N ARG A 33 -19.88 -8.72 3.74
CA ARG A 33 -19.36 -9.46 2.59
C ARG A 33 -17.96 -8.98 2.22
N THR A 34 -17.75 -7.67 2.09
CA THR A 34 -16.46 -7.06 1.75
C THR A 34 -15.38 -7.48 2.75
N VAL A 35 -15.66 -7.43 4.05
CA VAL A 35 -14.73 -7.86 5.10
C VAL A 35 -14.41 -9.36 4.98
N ARG A 36 -15.41 -10.23 4.78
CA ARG A 36 -15.18 -11.67 4.58
C ARG A 36 -14.33 -11.94 3.33
N ASP A 37 -14.57 -11.20 2.25
CA ASP A 37 -13.82 -11.35 1.00
C ASP A 37 -12.35 -10.91 1.18
N PHE A 38 -12.06 -9.87 1.98
CA PHE A 38 -10.69 -9.48 2.31
C PHE A 38 -9.99 -10.49 3.23
N ILE A 39 -10.68 -11.02 4.24
CA ILE A 39 -10.14 -12.10 5.08
C ILE A 39 -9.79 -13.31 4.21
N ALA A 40 -10.70 -13.73 3.32
CA ALA A 40 -10.46 -14.84 2.40
C ALA A 40 -9.40 -14.54 1.32
N ALA A 41 -9.04 -13.28 1.11
CA ALA A 41 -7.93 -12.88 0.25
C ALA A 41 -6.57 -12.91 0.98
N GLY A 42 -6.56 -13.01 2.31
CA GLY A 42 -5.35 -13.01 3.14
C GLY A 42 -4.96 -11.63 3.69
N ALA A 43 -5.84 -10.62 3.58
CA ALA A 43 -5.58 -9.31 4.15
C ALA A 43 -5.61 -9.36 5.69
N ALA A 44 -4.71 -8.60 6.32
CA ALA A 44 -4.60 -8.50 7.78
C ALA A 44 -5.56 -7.45 8.37
N GLY A 45 -6.06 -6.52 7.56
CA GLY A 45 -7.01 -5.50 7.98
C GLY A 45 -7.56 -4.72 6.80
N CYS A 46 -8.47 -3.78 7.09
CA CYS A 46 -8.94 -2.83 6.09
C CYS A 46 -9.31 -1.47 6.69
N PHE A 47 -9.24 -0.43 5.88
CA PHE A 47 -9.83 0.88 6.16
C PHE A 47 -11.28 0.89 5.69
N LEU A 48 -12.19 1.33 6.57
CA LEU A 48 -13.60 1.55 6.25
C LEU A 48 -13.95 3.01 6.54
N GLU A 49 -14.61 3.65 5.60
CA GLU A 49 -14.96 5.07 5.67
C GLU A 49 -16.44 5.30 5.98
N ASP A 50 -16.72 6.23 6.89
CA ASP A 50 -18.08 6.75 7.14
C ASP A 50 -18.34 7.94 6.19
N GLN A 51 -18.88 7.63 5.01
CA GLN A 51 -18.99 8.56 3.87
C GLN A 51 -20.21 9.49 3.91
N ALA A 52 -20.71 9.84 5.10
CA ALA A 52 -21.65 10.96 5.25
C ALA A 52 -20.89 12.25 5.64
N TRP A 53 -21.03 13.32 4.84
CA TRP A 53 -20.51 14.64 5.18
C TRP A 53 -21.43 15.38 6.18
N PRO A 54 -20.89 16.12 7.18
CA PRO A 54 -19.47 16.25 7.52
C PRO A 54 -18.92 14.98 8.19
N LYS A 55 -17.71 14.58 7.76
CA LYS A 55 -17.00 13.39 8.24
C LYS A 55 -16.91 13.39 9.77
N LYS A 56 -17.40 12.33 10.42
CA LYS A 56 -17.28 12.16 11.87
C LYS A 56 -16.40 10.95 12.16
N CYS A 57 -15.25 11.19 12.79
CA CYS A 57 -14.43 10.11 13.33
C CYS A 57 -15.22 9.33 14.40
N GLY A 58 -15.29 8.01 14.25
CA GLY A 58 -15.97 7.10 15.16
C GLY A 58 -15.39 7.07 16.58
N HIS A 59 -14.22 7.68 16.80
CA HIS A 59 -13.52 7.79 18.09
C HIS A 59 -13.61 9.20 18.71
N MET A 60 -14.41 10.10 18.15
CA MET A 60 -14.80 11.33 18.87
C MET A 60 -15.67 10.97 20.09
N ARG A 61 -15.58 11.80 21.15
CA ARG A 61 -16.29 11.61 22.44
C ARG A 61 -17.69 11.02 22.25
N GLY A 62 -17.87 9.76 22.67
CA GLY A 62 -19.20 9.14 22.84
C GLY A 62 -19.62 8.05 21.84
N LYS A 63 -18.79 7.67 20.85
CA LYS A 63 -19.04 6.47 20.04
C LYS A 63 -17.86 5.51 20.13
N GLN A 64 -18.14 4.23 20.32
CA GLN A 64 -17.18 3.12 20.20
C GLN A 64 -17.82 2.11 19.26
N ALA A 65 -17.54 2.23 17.96
CA ALA A 65 -18.05 1.31 16.95
C ALA A 65 -17.22 0.01 16.82
N GLY A 66 -16.23 -0.19 17.71
CA GLY A 66 -15.38 -1.39 17.74
C GLY A 66 -14.16 -1.36 16.81
N ALA A 67 -13.82 -0.22 16.20
CA ALA A 67 -12.62 -0.10 15.37
C ALA A 67 -11.33 -0.01 16.20
N ASP A 68 -10.31 -0.78 15.80
CA ASP A 68 -9.00 -0.86 16.48
C ASP A 68 -8.19 0.43 16.42
N ALA A 69 -8.33 1.19 15.33
CA ALA A 69 -7.65 2.45 15.10
C ALA A 69 -8.60 3.50 14.52
N CYS A 70 -8.30 4.77 14.76
CA CYS A 70 -9.01 5.89 14.17
C CYS A 70 -8.19 6.53 13.05
N PHE A 71 -8.87 6.97 12.00
CA PHE A 71 -8.25 7.72 10.91
C PHE A 71 -9.03 9.01 10.70
N VAL A 72 -8.40 10.15 11.02
CA VAL A 72 -8.96 11.48 10.76
C VAL A 72 -8.34 12.00 9.48
N GLU A 73 -9.18 12.21 8.48
CA GLU A 73 -8.76 12.59 7.15
C GLU A 73 -8.30 14.05 7.04
N ALA A 74 -7.28 14.26 6.21
CA ALA A 74 -6.81 15.55 5.73
C ALA A 74 -6.60 16.68 6.78
N PRO A 75 -5.93 16.45 7.93
CA PRO A 75 -5.50 17.54 8.81
C PRO A 75 -4.58 18.49 8.03
N ARG A 76 -4.77 19.80 8.18
CA ARG A 76 -4.15 20.81 7.29
C ARG A 76 -2.84 21.40 7.80
N ASN A 77 -2.50 21.15 9.05
CA ASN A 77 -1.31 21.69 9.72
C ASN A 77 -0.97 20.88 10.97
N ASP A 78 0.21 21.14 11.54
CA ASP A 78 0.73 20.47 12.73
C ASP A 78 -0.15 20.64 13.97
N ASP A 79 -0.84 21.78 14.09
CA ASP A 79 -1.71 22.03 15.24
C ASP A 79 -2.94 21.12 15.18
N GLU A 80 -3.56 20.95 14.01
CA GLU A 80 -4.62 19.96 13.80
C GLU A 80 -4.15 18.53 14.06
N LEU A 81 -2.93 18.16 13.62
CA LEU A 81 -2.34 16.84 13.90
C LEU A 81 -2.17 16.61 15.41
N LYS A 82 -1.63 17.60 16.13
CA LYS A 82 -1.48 17.56 17.59
C LYS A 82 -2.83 17.53 18.30
N GLU A 83 -3.84 18.25 17.80
CA GLU A 83 -5.19 18.21 18.34
C GLU A 83 -5.82 16.82 18.20
N ILE A 84 -5.65 16.16 17.06
CA ILE A 84 -6.09 14.77 16.86
C ILE A 84 -5.42 13.85 17.89
N GLY A 85 -4.10 13.98 18.06
CA GLY A 85 -3.33 13.23 19.07
C GLY A 85 -3.84 13.42 20.49
N ARG A 86 -4.24 14.65 20.86
CA ARG A 86 -4.80 14.99 22.17
C ARG A 86 -6.23 14.48 22.40
N HIS A 87 -7.07 14.52 21.37
CA HIS A 87 -8.52 14.40 21.55
C HIS A 87 -9.15 13.06 21.12
N THR A 88 -8.44 12.24 20.36
CA THR A 88 -8.91 10.88 20.01
C THR A 88 -8.33 9.85 20.99
N LYS A 89 -8.92 8.66 21.08
CA LYS A 89 -8.43 7.56 21.94
C LYS A 89 -8.01 6.36 21.08
N GLY A 90 -7.04 5.59 21.56
CA GLY A 90 -6.57 4.37 20.88
C GLY A 90 -5.51 4.64 19.81
N TYR A 91 -5.32 3.67 18.91
CA TYR A 91 -4.38 3.78 17.81
C TYR A 91 -4.87 4.78 16.76
N ARG A 92 -3.94 5.48 16.12
CA ARG A 92 -4.24 6.54 15.15
C ARG A 92 -3.45 6.34 13.89
N VAL A 93 -4.12 6.54 12.77
CA VAL A 93 -3.55 6.45 11.44
C VAL A 93 -3.35 7.85 10.87
N CYS A 94 -2.22 8.08 10.23
CA CYS A 94 -1.96 9.28 9.45
C CYS A 94 -1.66 8.93 8.00
N ASN A 95 -2.18 9.72 7.07
CA ASN A 95 -2.01 9.53 5.64
C ASN A 95 -1.10 10.61 5.07
N MET A 96 0.02 10.19 4.48
CA MET A 96 1.00 11.04 3.84
C MET A 96 0.81 10.98 2.33
N ILE A 97 0.29 12.06 1.75
CA ILE A 97 0.11 12.22 0.30
C ILE A 97 1.00 13.34 -0.21
N GLU A 98 1.87 13.02 -1.16
CA GLU A 98 2.72 14.02 -1.82
C GLU A 98 1.86 15.00 -2.63
N GLY A 99 1.94 16.29 -2.30
CA GLY A 99 1.08 17.32 -2.88
C GLY A 99 -0.34 17.38 -2.29
N GLY A 100 -0.60 16.63 -1.21
CA GLY A 100 -1.83 16.74 -0.43
C GLY A 100 -1.87 17.98 0.48
N VAL A 101 -2.95 18.10 1.24
CA VAL A 101 -3.14 19.22 2.20
C VAL A 101 -2.50 18.96 3.56
N THR A 102 -2.21 17.70 3.89
CA THR A 102 -1.53 17.32 5.14
C THR A 102 -0.03 17.48 4.96
N PRO A 103 0.67 18.21 5.84
CA PRO A 103 2.11 18.35 5.74
C PRO A 103 2.80 17.00 5.92
N LEU A 104 3.83 16.77 5.11
CA LEU A 104 4.63 15.54 5.15
C LEU A 104 5.51 15.50 6.40
N HIS A 105 5.51 14.37 7.08
CA HIS A 105 6.26 14.15 8.31
C HIS A 105 6.92 12.77 8.31
N THR A 106 7.95 12.65 9.14
CA THR A 106 8.62 11.38 9.46
C THR A 106 7.82 10.56 10.47
N PRO A 107 8.10 9.24 10.58
CA PRO A 107 7.54 8.42 11.64
C PRO A 107 7.82 8.94 13.05
N GLU A 108 9.00 9.49 13.29
CA GLU A 108 9.40 10.01 14.60
C GLU A 108 8.58 11.24 15.00
N GLU A 109 8.36 12.16 14.07
CA GLU A 109 7.53 13.36 14.27
C GLU A 109 6.07 12.98 14.52
N LEU A 110 5.51 12.10 13.69
CA LEU A 110 4.12 11.63 13.85
C LEU A 110 3.92 10.83 15.13
N ARG A 111 4.92 10.05 15.55
CA ARG A 111 4.91 9.36 16.85
C ARG A 111 4.89 10.37 18.00
N ALA A 112 5.67 11.45 17.94
CA ALA A 112 5.64 12.51 18.93
C ALA A 112 4.28 13.24 18.98
N MET A 113 3.55 13.27 17.86
CA MET A 113 2.17 13.78 17.77
C MET A 113 1.09 12.75 18.14
N GLY A 114 1.45 11.51 18.47
CA GLY A 114 0.52 10.48 18.94
C GLY A 114 -0.07 9.57 17.85
N PHE A 115 0.55 9.50 16.66
CA PHE A 115 0.18 8.57 15.59
C PHE A 115 0.98 7.26 15.66
N HIS A 116 0.40 6.20 15.09
CA HIS A 116 0.87 4.82 15.28
C HIS A 116 1.02 4.04 13.97
N LEU A 117 0.16 4.32 12.99
CA LEU A 117 0.24 3.78 11.66
C LEU A 117 0.32 4.93 10.66
N ILE A 118 1.25 4.83 9.72
CA ILE A 118 1.49 5.87 8.72
C ILE A 118 1.36 5.20 7.36
N VAL A 119 0.48 5.73 6.53
CA VAL A 119 0.24 5.21 5.19
C VAL A 119 0.74 6.20 4.14
N HIS A 120 1.38 5.67 3.12
CA HIS A 120 1.91 6.39 1.96
C HIS A 120 1.23 5.82 0.69
N PRO A 121 -0.08 6.07 0.50
CA PRO A 121 -0.89 5.31 -0.44
C PRO A 121 -0.53 5.56 -1.91
N LEU A 122 0.03 6.74 -2.24
CA LEU A 122 0.25 7.16 -3.62
C LEU A 122 1.73 7.19 -4.04
N THR A 123 2.67 7.06 -3.11
CA THR A 123 4.11 7.19 -3.38
C THR A 123 4.57 6.26 -4.51
N ALA A 124 4.25 4.97 -4.42
CA ALA A 124 4.65 3.98 -5.43
C ALA A 124 3.99 4.25 -6.80
N LEU A 125 2.73 4.69 -6.80
CA LEU A 125 1.99 5.00 -8.03
C LEU A 125 2.55 6.25 -8.71
N TYR A 126 2.79 7.33 -7.96
CA TYR A 126 3.35 8.58 -8.48
C TYR A 126 4.76 8.38 -9.03
N ALA A 127 5.62 7.66 -8.31
CA ALA A 127 6.95 7.33 -8.79
C ALA A 127 6.90 6.52 -10.10
N SER A 128 6.06 5.48 -10.13
CA SER A 128 5.89 4.63 -11.31
C SER A 128 5.34 5.40 -12.51
N ALA A 129 4.31 6.23 -12.31
CA ALA A 129 3.71 7.03 -13.36
C ALA A 129 4.72 8.00 -13.98
N ARG A 130 5.53 8.67 -13.14
CA ARG A 130 6.59 9.56 -13.63
C ARG A 130 7.62 8.79 -14.48
N ALA A 131 8.10 7.65 -13.98
CA ALA A 131 9.08 6.83 -14.70
C ALA A 131 8.53 6.32 -16.04
N LEU A 132 7.29 5.83 -16.06
CA LEU A 132 6.64 5.36 -17.28
C LEU A 132 6.50 6.47 -18.34
N VAL A 133 6.05 7.66 -17.94
CA VAL A 133 5.92 8.80 -18.87
C VAL A 133 7.28 9.16 -19.47
N ASP A 134 8.33 9.23 -18.66
CA ASP A 134 9.68 9.58 -19.09
C ASP A 134 10.26 8.56 -20.09
N VAL A 135 10.18 7.27 -19.76
CA VAL A 135 10.69 6.18 -20.60
C VAL A 135 9.92 6.07 -21.92
N LEU A 136 8.59 6.15 -21.87
CA LEU A 136 7.75 6.02 -23.07
C LEU A 136 7.88 7.24 -23.99
N LYS A 137 8.10 8.44 -23.42
CA LYS A 137 8.39 9.64 -24.20
C LYS A 137 9.70 9.48 -24.97
N ASN A 138 10.78 9.08 -24.29
CA ASN A 138 12.06 8.81 -24.96
C ASN A 138 11.91 7.75 -26.07
N LEU A 139 11.20 6.65 -25.78
CA LEU A 139 10.98 5.60 -26.77
C LEU A 139 10.20 6.10 -27.98
N LYS A 140 9.21 6.97 -27.78
CA LYS A 140 8.42 7.58 -28.85
C LYS A 140 9.25 8.53 -29.72
N GLU A 141 10.12 9.32 -29.11
CA GLU A 141 10.94 10.34 -29.79
C GLU A 141 12.14 9.71 -30.52
N ASN A 142 12.82 8.75 -29.89
CA ASN A 142 14.10 8.22 -30.36
C ASN A 142 14.00 6.80 -30.96
N GLY A 143 12.85 6.13 -30.81
CA GLY A 143 12.65 4.75 -31.31
C GLY A 143 13.47 3.69 -30.58
N THR A 144 14.17 4.04 -29.49
CA THR A 144 15.04 3.14 -28.72
C THR A 144 15.21 3.59 -27.27
N THR A 145 15.59 2.65 -26.39
CA THR A 145 15.92 2.91 -24.97
C THR A 145 17.43 3.02 -24.71
N ARG A 146 18.28 2.94 -25.76
CA ARG A 146 19.74 2.87 -25.66
C ARG A 146 20.36 3.88 -24.69
N ASP A 147 19.90 5.13 -24.73
CA ASP A 147 20.47 6.22 -23.93
C ASP A 147 19.78 6.39 -22.55
N HIS A 148 18.84 5.50 -22.22
CA HIS A 148 18.00 5.55 -21.01
C HIS A 148 18.16 4.32 -20.10
N LEU A 149 19.15 3.46 -20.36
CA LEU A 149 19.37 2.24 -19.58
C LEU A 149 19.59 2.51 -18.08
N HIS A 150 20.19 3.65 -17.72
CA HIS A 150 20.39 4.07 -16.33
C HIS A 150 19.09 4.32 -15.54
N LYS A 151 17.93 4.37 -16.21
CA LYS A 151 16.59 4.49 -15.58
C LYS A 151 15.86 3.15 -15.48
N MET A 152 16.48 2.05 -15.95
CA MET A 152 15.89 0.72 -15.95
C MET A 152 16.51 -0.13 -14.85
N ALA A 153 15.74 -1.09 -14.34
CA ALA A 153 16.32 -2.20 -13.59
C ALA A 153 17.22 -3.01 -14.54
N THR A 154 18.37 -3.44 -14.03
CA THR A 154 19.22 -4.44 -14.66
C THR A 154 18.55 -5.81 -14.62
N PHE A 155 19.04 -6.74 -15.45
CA PHE A 155 18.58 -8.13 -15.44
C PHE A 155 18.79 -8.80 -14.08
N GLU A 156 19.94 -8.53 -13.44
CA GLU A 156 20.26 -9.06 -12.12
C GLU A 156 19.30 -8.51 -11.04
N GLU A 157 19.12 -7.19 -10.98
CA GLU A 157 18.19 -6.56 -10.02
C GLU A 157 16.77 -7.08 -10.19
N PHE A 158 16.29 -7.23 -11.43
CA PHE A 158 14.96 -7.76 -11.70
C PHE A 158 14.82 -9.22 -11.26
N ASN A 159 15.82 -10.07 -11.54
CA ASN A 159 15.81 -11.48 -11.14
C ASN A 159 15.83 -11.65 -9.63
N GLN A 160 16.60 -10.82 -8.92
CA GLN A 160 16.61 -10.79 -7.46
C GLN A 160 15.23 -10.39 -6.92
N LEU A 161 14.59 -9.38 -7.52
CA LEU A 161 13.26 -8.92 -7.13
C LEU A 161 12.18 -10.01 -7.28
N VAL A 162 12.17 -10.73 -8.40
CA VAL A 162 11.20 -11.82 -8.67
C VAL A 162 11.64 -13.17 -8.12
N LYS A 163 12.80 -13.22 -7.45
CA LYS A 163 13.41 -14.41 -6.85
C LYS A 163 13.59 -15.55 -7.85
N LEU A 164 14.06 -15.26 -9.06
CA LEU A 164 14.19 -16.23 -10.14
C LEU A 164 15.01 -17.47 -9.74
N ASP A 165 16.12 -17.28 -9.01
CA ASP A 165 16.98 -18.38 -8.58
C ASP A 165 16.24 -19.37 -7.66
N SER A 166 15.34 -18.89 -6.80
CA SER A 166 14.54 -19.76 -5.93
C SER A 166 13.62 -20.70 -6.72
N TRP A 167 13.15 -20.25 -7.90
CA TRP A 167 12.35 -21.08 -8.80
C TRP A 167 13.20 -22.14 -9.49
N PHE A 168 14.43 -21.80 -9.90
CA PHE A 168 15.36 -22.78 -10.46
C PHE A 168 15.78 -23.84 -9.42
N GLU A 169 16.02 -23.44 -8.17
CA GLU A 169 16.30 -24.39 -7.08
C GLU A 169 15.12 -25.33 -6.84
N LEU A 170 13.89 -24.79 -6.85
CA LEU A 170 12.67 -25.58 -6.72
C LEU A 170 12.50 -26.55 -7.90
N GLU A 171 12.71 -26.08 -9.13
CA GLU A 171 12.66 -26.93 -10.33
C GLU A 171 13.69 -28.05 -10.23
N ALA A 172 14.95 -27.74 -9.88
CA ALA A 172 16.01 -28.72 -9.74
C ALA A 172 15.68 -29.81 -8.71
N LEU A 173 15.05 -29.43 -7.58
CA LEU A 173 14.64 -30.35 -6.52
C LEU A 173 13.64 -31.41 -7.01
N TYR A 174 12.73 -31.03 -7.92
CA TYR A 174 11.67 -31.90 -8.41
C TYR A 174 11.89 -32.44 -9.83
N SER A 175 12.96 -32.00 -10.50
CA SER A 175 13.32 -32.50 -11.82
C SER A 175 14.07 -33.84 -11.71
N ASN A 176 13.69 -34.81 -12.54
CA ASN A 176 14.49 -36.03 -12.76
C ASN A 176 15.73 -35.79 -13.65
N GLN A 177 16.05 -34.53 -13.98
CA GLN A 177 17.17 -34.18 -14.84
C GLN A 177 18.43 -33.87 -14.02
N LYS A 178 19.58 -34.44 -14.43
CA LYS A 178 20.87 -34.36 -13.71
C LYS A 178 21.58 -33.00 -13.76
N SER A 179 20.95 -31.92 -14.23
CA SER A 179 21.56 -30.57 -14.16
C SER A 179 20.54 -29.46 -14.45
N PRO A 180 20.54 -28.35 -13.68
CA PRO A 180 19.67 -27.21 -13.97
C PRO A 180 20.11 -26.51 -15.27
N MET A 181 19.15 -26.25 -16.18
CA MET A 181 19.37 -25.41 -17.36
C MET A 181 19.53 -23.95 -16.92
N ARG A 182 20.76 -23.52 -16.62
CA ARG A 182 21.05 -22.08 -16.48
C ARG A 182 20.95 -21.43 -17.86
N VAL A 183 19.98 -20.55 -18.04
CA VAL A 183 20.00 -19.57 -19.14
C VAL A 183 21.18 -18.65 -18.86
N LYS A 184 22.24 -18.75 -19.67
CA LYS A 184 23.40 -17.86 -19.56
C LYS A 184 22.95 -16.42 -19.86
N SER A 185 23.28 -15.51 -18.94
CA SER A 185 23.20 -14.06 -19.10
C SER A 185 24.04 -13.56 -20.27
#